data_AF-A0A9D4KQ11-F1
#
_entry.id   AF-A0A9D4KQ11-F1
#
_cell.length_a   1.000
_cell.length_b   1.000
_cell.length_c   1.000
_cell.angle_alpha   90.00
_cell.angle_beta   90.00
_cell.angle_gamma   90.00
#
_symmetry.space_group_name_H-M   'P 1'
#
loop_
_entity.id
_entity.type
_entity.pdbx_description
1 polymer ?
#
loop_
_entity_poly.entity_id
_entity_poly.type
_entity_poly.pdbx_seq_one_letter_code
_entity_poly.pdbx_strand_id
1 'polypeptide(L)'
;MNNQAILEGATSLTPPSIAFSNLENKCMSVTKHIMTSIRWYFNSGKWNPSAADWVRAAQRVQPEEKDRIGKFVFKKDAKSSMIGRLMLRRMLHRLTKIPYADIRLARTEKGKPYLTNELPPDLVGLSFNVSHHGDLVVLAGELACDVGIDVMKLETPVGAQTVQDFFHTMRRQFTAEEWACIRQGTDDREQLNTFYRLWCLKESYVKTLGVGDRL
;
A
#
# COMPACT_ATOMS: atom_id res chain seq x y z
N MET A 1 -2.38 76.18 -20.84
CA MET A 1 -0.92 76.29 -20.65
C MET A 1 -0.35 74.89 -20.84
N ASN A 2 -0.16 74.42 -22.07
CA ASN A 2 1.10 74.51 -22.86
C ASN A 2 2.37 74.30 -22.03
N ASN A 3 2.99 73.13 -22.14
CA ASN A 3 4.12 72.96 -23.06
C ASN A 3 4.49 71.49 -23.31
N GLN A 4 5.01 71.29 -24.52
CA GLN A 4 5.30 70.07 -25.26
C GLN A 4 6.76 70.17 -25.73
N ALA A 5 7.52 69.06 -25.80
CA ALA A 5 8.70 68.75 -26.65
C ALA A 5 9.43 67.53 -26.04
N ILE A 6 9.45 66.31 -26.59
CA ILE A 6 10.02 65.77 -27.85
C ILE A 6 11.56 65.90 -27.94
N LEU A 7 12.28 64.76 -27.90
CA LEU A 7 13.15 64.29 -29.01
C LEU A 7 13.69 62.86 -28.81
N GLU A 8 13.85 62.21 -29.96
CA GLU A 8 14.12 60.81 -30.31
C GLU A 8 15.56 60.31 -30.03
N GLY A 9 15.76 58.99 -30.13
CA GLY A 9 17.10 58.41 -30.40
C GLY A 9 17.21 56.91 -30.13
N ALA A 10 17.10 56.10 -31.18
CA ALA A 10 17.23 54.64 -31.16
C ALA A 10 18.68 54.15 -31.01
N THR A 11 18.91 53.02 -30.34
CA THR A 11 19.97 52.05 -30.69
C THR A 11 19.63 50.66 -30.17
N SER A 12 19.56 49.71 -31.09
CA SER A 12 19.51 48.27 -30.86
C SER A 12 20.82 47.75 -30.28
N LEU A 13 20.78 47.08 -29.14
CA LEU A 13 21.83 46.16 -28.67
C LEU A 13 21.19 45.03 -27.85
N THR A 14 21.01 43.86 -28.44
CA THR A 14 21.24 42.58 -27.72
C THR A 14 22.77 42.43 -27.61
N PRO A 15 23.40 41.71 -26.63
CA PRO A 15 23.00 40.49 -25.88
C PRO A 15 23.39 40.61 -24.35
N PRO A 16 23.48 39.56 -23.47
CA PRO A 16 23.41 38.12 -23.70
C PRO A 16 22.40 37.33 -22.86
N SER A 17 21.88 36.31 -23.54
CA SER A 17 21.43 35.04 -22.97
C SER A 17 22.52 34.44 -22.06
N ILE A 18 22.06 33.65 -21.08
CA ILE A 18 22.81 32.77 -20.14
C ILE A 18 22.83 33.34 -18.71
N ALA A 19 22.02 32.69 -17.85
CA ALA A 19 22.21 32.50 -16.40
C ALA A 19 20.98 32.71 -15.48
N PHE A 20 19.74 32.72 -16.00
CA PHE A 20 18.55 32.59 -15.13
C PHE A 20 17.67 31.37 -15.45
N SER A 21 17.63 30.92 -16.70
CA SER A 21 16.82 29.75 -17.10
C SER A 21 17.38 28.39 -16.65
N ASN A 22 18.65 28.31 -16.21
CA ASN A 22 19.26 27.05 -15.77
C ASN A 22 19.12 26.78 -14.27
N LEU A 23 18.81 27.78 -13.44
CA LEU A 23 18.50 27.53 -12.03
C LEU A 23 17.02 27.20 -11.83
N GLU A 24 16.11 27.87 -12.53
CA GLU A 24 14.68 27.58 -12.44
C GLU A 24 14.35 26.19 -13.01
N ASN A 25 14.96 25.77 -14.12
CA ASN A 25 14.77 24.42 -14.66
C ASN A 25 15.40 23.33 -13.76
N LYS A 26 16.50 23.63 -13.07
CA LYS A 26 17.15 22.69 -12.14
C LYS A 26 16.39 22.61 -10.80
N CYS A 27 15.81 23.72 -10.33
CA CYS A 27 14.97 23.77 -9.13
C CYS A 27 13.56 23.20 -9.38
N MET A 28 12.98 23.41 -10.57
CA MET A 28 11.74 22.74 -10.97
C MET A 28 11.93 21.24 -11.21
N SER A 29 13.11 20.80 -11.67
CA SER A 29 13.45 19.37 -11.77
C SER A 29 13.61 18.69 -10.42
N VAL A 30 13.94 19.43 -9.36
CA VAL A 30 14.05 18.90 -7.98
C VAL A 30 12.68 18.84 -7.29
N THR A 31 11.66 19.54 -7.81
CA THR A 31 10.37 19.73 -7.13
C THR A 31 9.17 19.14 -7.90
N LYS A 32 9.37 18.01 -8.60
CA LYS A 32 8.26 17.10 -8.92
C LYS A 32 8.29 15.91 -7.97
N HIS A 33 8.38 16.20 -6.68
CA HIS A 33 8.05 15.23 -5.64
C HIS A 33 6.55 14.90 -5.75
N ILE A 34 6.23 13.94 -6.61
CA ILE A 34 4.99 13.21 -6.49
C ILE A 34 5.17 12.35 -5.24
N MET A 35 4.88 12.90 -4.06
CA MET A 35 4.64 12.11 -2.86
C MET A 35 3.31 11.36 -3.05
N THR A 36 3.31 10.35 -3.92
CA THR A 36 2.16 9.46 -4.09
C THR A 36 2.16 8.45 -2.97
N SER A 37 1.65 8.88 -1.82
CA SER A 37 1.16 7.95 -0.81
C SER A 37 -0.12 7.31 -1.34
N ILE A 38 -0.16 5.98 -1.37
CA ILE A 38 -1.32 5.22 -1.82
C ILE A 38 -1.91 4.48 -0.63
N ARG A 39 -3.21 4.68 -0.38
CA ARG A 39 -3.99 3.99 0.64
C ARG A 39 -5.31 3.56 0.05
N TRP A 40 -5.40 2.31 -0.38
CA TRP A 40 -6.63 1.76 -0.94
C TRP A 40 -7.18 0.69 -0.02
N TYR A 41 -8.50 0.60 0.03
CA TYR A 41 -9.20 -0.52 0.62
C TYR A 41 -10.27 -1.01 -0.35
N PHE A 42 -10.67 -2.26 -0.18
CA PHE A 42 -11.75 -2.87 -0.91
C PHE A 42 -12.52 -3.80 0.04
N ASN A 43 -13.84 -3.71 0.03
CA ASN A 43 -14.70 -4.61 0.79
C ASN A 43 -15.00 -5.87 -0.05
N SER A 44 -14.25 -6.94 0.18
CA SER A 44 -14.40 -8.22 -0.52
C SER A 44 -15.74 -8.88 -0.21
N GLY A 45 -16.30 -8.70 0.97
CA GLY A 45 -17.62 -9.22 1.36
C GLY A 45 -18.74 -8.73 0.47
N LYS A 46 -18.71 -7.45 0.07
CA LYS A 46 -19.71 -6.82 -0.81
C LYS A 46 -19.52 -7.15 -2.30
N TRP A 47 -18.43 -7.78 -2.71
CA TRP A 47 -18.20 -8.15 -4.10
C TRP A 47 -18.81 -9.52 -4.42
N ASN A 48 -19.87 -9.55 -5.23
CA ASN A 48 -20.49 -10.79 -5.69
C ASN A 48 -20.29 -10.96 -7.21
N PRO A 49 -19.10 -11.40 -7.67
CA PRO A 49 -18.81 -11.51 -9.09
C PRO A 49 -19.63 -12.61 -9.74
N SER A 50 -20.12 -12.36 -10.96
CA SER A 50 -20.58 -13.44 -11.85
C SER A 50 -19.40 -14.35 -12.23
N ALA A 51 -19.68 -15.53 -12.78
CA ALA A 51 -18.64 -16.40 -13.33
C ALA A 51 -17.80 -15.68 -14.41
N ALA A 52 -18.45 -14.85 -15.24
CA ALA A 52 -17.77 -14.05 -16.25
C ALA A 52 -16.87 -12.96 -15.63
N ASP A 53 -17.30 -12.30 -14.55
CA ASP A 53 -16.46 -11.35 -13.81
C ASP A 53 -15.23 -12.04 -13.21
N TRP A 54 -15.42 -13.23 -12.65
CA TRP A 54 -14.33 -14.00 -12.07
C TRP A 54 -13.31 -14.42 -13.13
N VAL A 55 -13.76 -14.89 -14.28
CA VAL A 55 -12.87 -15.23 -15.41
C VAL A 55 -12.11 -13.98 -15.89
N ARG A 56 -12.79 -12.84 -16.03
CA ARG A 56 -12.15 -11.56 -16.41
C ARG A 56 -11.11 -11.08 -15.38
N ALA A 57 -11.36 -11.31 -14.09
CA ALA A 57 -10.42 -11.04 -13.02
C ALA A 57 -9.20 -11.98 -13.10
N ALA A 58 -9.45 -13.27 -13.28
CA ALA A 58 -8.40 -14.28 -13.41
C ALA A 58 -7.48 -14.06 -14.63
N GLN A 59 -8.00 -13.52 -15.72
CA GLN A 59 -7.21 -13.13 -16.91
C GLN A 59 -6.29 -11.91 -16.66
N ARG A 60 -6.54 -11.15 -15.58
CA ARG A 60 -5.78 -9.94 -15.24
C ARG A 60 -4.70 -10.17 -14.19
N VAL A 61 -4.53 -11.40 -13.70
CA VAL A 61 -3.47 -11.79 -12.76
C VAL A 61 -2.46 -12.72 -13.44
N GLN A 62 -1.28 -12.89 -12.85
CA GLN A 62 -0.26 -13.80 -13.40
C GLN A 62 -0.70 -15.27 -13.28
N PRO A 63 -0.27 -16.16 -14.19
CA PRO A 63 -0.67 -17.57 -14.18
C PRO A 63 -0.46 -18.27 -12.83
N GLU A 64 0.69 -18.08 -12.20
CA GLU A 64 1.01 -18.69 -10.91
C GLU A 64 0.14 -18.16 -9.76
N GLU A 65 -0.35 -16.92 -9.88
CA GLU A 65 -1.30 -16.35 -8.92
C GLU A 65 -2.71 -16.88 -9.14
N LYS A 66 -3.10 -17.10 -10.40
CA LYS A 66 -4.36 -17.78 -10.74
C LYS A 66 -4.39 -19.19 -10.15
N ASP A 67 -3.32 -19.95 -10.31
CA ASP A 67 -3.20 -21.31 -9.77
C ASP A 67 -3.24 -21.30 -8.24
N ARG A 68 -2.52 -20.38 -7.60
CA ARG A 68 -2.53 -20.22 -6.15
C ARG A 68 -3.92 -19.85 -5.61
N ILE A 69 -4.63 -18.95 -6.29
CA ILE A 69 -6.00 -18.57 -5.93
C ILE A 69 -6.96 -19.75 -6.12
N GLY A 70 -6.74 -20.58 -7.14
CA GLY A 70 -7.53 -21.78 -7.41
C GLY A 70 -7.42 -22.87 -6.34
N LYS A 71 -6.39 -22.82 -5.47
CA LYS A 71 -6.17 -23.78 -4.38
C LYS A 71 -6.93 -23.44 -3.09
N PHE A 72 -7.54 -22.27 -2.97
CA PHE A 72 -8.31 -21.92 -1.77
C PHE A 72 -9.58 -22.76 -1.66
N VAL A 73 -9.79 -23.35 -0.48
CA VAL A 73 -11.01 -24.11 -0.16
C VAL A 73 -12.22 -23.17 -0.02
N PHE A 74 -12.03 -22.02 0.61
CA PHE A 74 -13.11 -21.07 0.86
C PHE A 74 -13.14 -19.93 -0.17
N LYS A 75 -14.33 -19.65 -0.71
CA LYS A 75 -14.55 -18.57 -1.69
C LYS A 75 -14.13 -17.20 -1.16
N LYS A 76 -14.28 -16.94 0.14
CA LYS A 76 -13.88 -15.66 0.77
C LYS A 76 -12.37 -15.41 0.64
N ASP A 77 -11.55 -16.45 0.83
CA ASP A 77 -10.09 -16.34 0.78
C ASP A 77 -9.63 -16.17 -0.68
N ALA A 78 -10.24 -16.92 -1.60
CA ALA A 78 -10.03 -16.74 -3.03
C ALA A 78 -10.35 -15.32 -3.48
N LYS A 79 -11.49 -14.75 -3.03
CA LYS A 79 -11.89 -13.37 -3.34
C LYS A 79 -10.89 -12.35 -2.80
N SER A 80 -10.54 -12.43 -1.52
CA SER A 80 -9.60 -11.49 -0.89
C SER A 80 -8.22 -11.53 -1.55
N SER A 81 -7.72 -12.72 -1.88
CA SER A 81 -6.46 -12.90 -2.61
C SER A 81 -6.53 -12.33 -4.04
N MET A 82 -7.60 -12.59 -4.78
CA MET A 82 -7.83 -12.04 -6.12
C MET A 82 -7.84 -10.51 -6.11
N ILE A 83 -8.63 -9.91 -5.21
CA ILE A 83 -8.72 -8.45 -5.05
C ILE A 83 -7.35 -7.86 -4.73
N GLY A 84 -6.60 -8.45 -3.79
CA GLY A 84 -5.26 -7.98 -3.44
C GLY A 84 -4.32 -7.96 -4.66
N ARG A 85 -4.40 -8.97 -5.53
CA ARG A 85 -3.62 -9.01 -6.78
C ARG A 85 -4.07 -7.98 -7.80
N LEU A 86 -5.37 -7.77 -7.97
CA LEU A 86 -5.89 -6.74 -8.86
C LEU A 86 -5.53 -5.32 -8.38
N MET A 87 -5.60 -5.07 -7.07
CA MET A 87 -5.21 -3.80 -6.46
C MET A 87 -3.73 -3.50 -6.70
N LEU A 88 -2.84 -4.47 -6.44
CA LEU A 88 -1.40 -4.33 -6.72
C LEU A 88 -1.14 -4.01 -8.19
N ARG A 89 -1.71 -4.79 -9.11
CA ARG A 89 -1.49 -4.59 -10.55
C ARG A 89 -2.03 -3.26 -11.04
N ARG A 90 -3.19 -2.82 -10.52
CA ARG A 90 -3.74 -1.50 -10.80
C ARG A 90 -2.85 -0.37 -10.29
N MET A 91 -2.33 -0.49 -9.07
CA MET A 91 -1.41 0.49 -8.51
C MET A 91 -0.15 0.61 -9.37
N LEU A 92 0.48 -0.53 -9.67
CA LEU A 92 1.72 -0.59 -10.43
C LEU A 92 1.52 -0.04 -11.85
N HIS A 93 0.48 -0.47 -12.57
CA HIS A 93 0.15 0.08 -13.89
C HIS A 93 -0.02 1.61 -13.86
N ARG A 94 -0.75 2.13 -12.85
CA ARG A 94 -1.01 3.57 -12.75
C ARG A 94 0.26 4.38 -12.53
N LEU A 95 1.18 3.87 -11.69
CA LEU A 95 2.43 4.53 -11.35
C LEU A 95 3.47 4.38 -12.47
N THR A 96 3.79 3.15 -12.85
CA THR A 96 4.92 2.84 -13.75
C THR A 96 4.57 2.95 -15.23
N LYS A 97 3.27 3.02 -15.58
CA LYS A 97 2.75 2.93 -16.95
C LYS A 97 3.05 1.62 -17.67
N ILE A 98 3.64 0.63 -16.99
CA ILE A 98 3.86 -0.72 -17.53
C ILE A 98 2.49 -1.32 -17.91
N PRO A 99 2.32 -1.84 -19.13
CA PRO A 99 1.08 -2.51 -19.52
C PRO A 99 0.71 -3.62 -18.55
N TYR A 100 -0.59 -3.84 -18.31
CA TYR A 100 -1.05 -4.87 -17.36
C TYR A 100 -0.43 -6.24 -17.67
N ALA A 101 -0.32 -6.62 -18.94
CA ALA A 101 0.25 -7.91 -19.35
C ALA A 101 1.74 -8.07 -18.98
N ASP A 102 2.47 -6.97 -18.80
CA ASP A 102 3.93 -6.94 -18.63
C ASP A 102 4.36 -6.71 -17.18
N ILE A 103 3.42 -6.43 -16.27
CA ILE A 103 3.70 -6.36 -14.83
C ILE A 103 4.11 -7.74 -14.35
N ARG A 104 5.36 -7.85 -13.89
CA ARG A 104 6.01 -9.03 -13.33
C ARG A 104 6.20 -8.86 -11.82
N LEU A 105 5.42 -9.61 -11.05
CA LEU A 105 5.53 -9.68 -9.59
C LEU A 105 6.18 -11.00 -9.19
N ALA A 106 7.23 -10.95 -8.39
CA ALA A 106 7.78 -12.10 -7.69
C ALA A 106 7.40 -12.04 -6.20
N ARG A 107 7.83 -13.05 -5.43
CA ARG A 107 7.68 -13.08 -3.97
C ARG A 107 9.04 -13.33 -3.33
N THR A 108 9.28 -12.70 -2.19
CA THR A 108 10.43 -13.07 -1.35
C THR A 108 10.23 -14.47 -0.78
N GLU A 109 11.26 -15.02 -0.14
CA GLU A 109 11.17 -16.30 0.58
C GLU A 109 10.06 -16.32 1.64
N LYS A 110 9.74 -15.16 2.22
CA LYS A 110 8.66 -14.95 3.20
C LYS A 110 7.32 -14.61 2.55
N GLY A 111 7.23 -14.67 1.23
CA GLY A 111 6.00 -14.44 0.49
C GLY A 111 5.66 -12.97 0.24
N LYS A 112 6.47 -11.97 0.63
CA LYS A 112 6.18 -10.55 0.33
C LYS A 112 6.28 -10.32 -1.19
N PRO A 113 5.23 -9.80 -1.86
CA PRO A 113 5.31 -9.53 -3.29
C PRO A 113 6.20 -8.32 -3.58
N TYR A 114 7.00 -8.40 -4.64
CA TYR A 114 7.82 -7.28 -5.13
C TYR A 114 7.80 -7.24 -6.67
N LEU A 115 8.00 -6.04 -7.24
CA LEU A 115 8.05 -5.83 -8.68
C LEU A 115 9.45 -6.19 -9.21
N THR A 116 9.52 -6.99 -10.27
CA THR A 116 10.80 -7.35 -10.91
C THR A 116 11.09 -6.52 -12.17
N ASN A 117 10.10 -5.79 -12.69
CA ASN A 117 10.33 -4.84 -13.78
C ASN A 117 11.26 -3.71 -13.33
N GLU A 118 12.03 -3.19 -14.27
CA GLU A 118 12.78 -1.95 -14.07
C GLU A 118 11.82 -0.79 -13.79
N LEU A 119 12.16 0.02 -12.78
CA LEU A 119 11.37 1.18 -12.38
C LEU A 119 11.90 2.44 -13.06
N PRO A 120 11.00 3.34 -13.48
CA PRO A 120 11.37 4.71 -13.83
C PRO A 120 12.20 5.39 -12.71
N PRO A 121 13.14 6.30 -13.04
CA PRO A 121 13.99 6.96 -12.04
C PRO A 121 13.23 7.67 -10.92
N ASP A 122 12.03 8.19 -11.21
CA ASP A 122 11.14 8.87 -10.26
C ASP A 122 10.35 7.91 -9.36
N LEU A 123 10.42 6.60 -9.59
CA LEU A 123 9.79 5.55 -8.79
C LEU A 123 10.80 4.63 -8.09
N VAL A 124 12.09 4.95 -8.16
CA VAL A 124 13.12 4.24 -7.41
C VAL A 124 12.80 4.34 -5.91
N GLY A 125 12.69 3.20 -5.25
CA GLY A 125 12.29 3.12 -3.84
C GLY A 125 10.80 2.88 -3.60
N LEU A 126 10.00 2.63 -4.65
CA LEU A 126 8.58 2.26 -4.50
C LEU A 126 8.44 1.00 -3.63
N SER A 127 7.95 1.19 -2.41
CA SER A 127 7.59 0.14 -1.45
C SER A 127 6.08 -0.02 -1.43
N PHE A 128 5.59 -1.25 -1.32
CA PHE A 128 4.16 -1.52 -1.21
C PHE A 128 3.87 -2.76 -0.39
N ASN A 129 2.67 -2.80 0.18
CA ASN A 129 2.20 -3.92 0.96
C ASN A 129 0.68 -4.09 0.82
N VAL A 130 0.23 -5.33 0.98
CA VAL A 130 -1.19 -5.70 0.92
C VAL A 130 -1.50 -6.61 2.10
N SER A 131 -2.64 -6.37 2.75
CA SER A 131 -3.18 -7.26 3.78
C SER A 131 -4.67 -7.48 3.57
N HIS A 132 -5.18 -8.57 4.11
CA HIS A 132 -6.62 -8.83 4.11
C HIS A 132 -7.04 -9.64 5.34
N HIS A 133 -8.16 -9.28 5.93
CA HIS A 133 -8.80 -10.04 7.00
C HIS A 133 -10.29 -9.75 7.03
N GLY A 134 -11.08 -10.78 7.30
CA GLY A 134 -12.54 -10.72 7.13
C GLY A 134 -12.91 -10.29 5.72
N ASP A 135 -13.72 -9.23 5.62
CA ASP A 135 -14.22 -8.70 4.36
C ASP A 135 -13.38 -7.53 3.82
N LEU A 136 -12.24 -7.21 4.41
CA LEU A 136 -11.41 -6.08 3.99
C LEU A 136 -10.11 -6.54 3.35
N VAL A 137 -9.79 -5.93 2.21
CA VAL A 137 -8.49 -6.00 1.56
C VAL A 137 -7.93 -4.58 1.52
N VAL A 138 -6.71 -4.39 2.03
CA VAL A 138 -6.06 -3.09 2.11
C VAL A 138 -4.72 -3.12 1.38
N LEU A 139 -4.37 -2.00 0.75
CA LEU A 139 -3.10 -1.81 0.06
C LEU A 139 -2.51 -0.47 0.47
N ALA A 140 -1.22 -0.49 0.78
CA ALA A 140 -0.41 0.70 0.97
C ALA A 140 0.74 0.72 -0.04
N GLY A 141 1.05 1.92 -0.55
CA GLY A 141 2.22 2.17 -1.40
C GLY A 141 2.88 3.48 -0.99
N GLU A 142 4.21 3.49 -0.95
CA GLU A 142 5.04 4.63 -0.58
C GLU A 142 6.28 4.70 -1.45
N LEU A 143 6.78 5.91 -1.68
CA LEU A 143 8.04 6.15 -2.39
C LEU A 143 9.16 6.62 -1.45
N ALA A 144 8.79 7.30 -0.36
CA ALA A 144 9.74 7.92 0.56
C ALA A 144 10.23 6.98 1.67
N CYS A 145 9.55 5.84 1.87
CA CYS A 145 9.87 4.90 2.94
C CYS A 145 9.37 3.49 2.63
N ASP A 146 9.89 2.52 3.39
CA ASP A 146 9.31 1.20 3.43
C ASP A 146 7.93 1.22 4.09
N VAL A 147 7.01 0.43 3.53
CA VAL A 147 5.64 0.38 4.02
C VAL A 147 5.21 -1.06 4.29
N GLY A 148 4.54 -1.25 5.42
CA GLY A 148 3.79 -2.43 5.79
C GLY A 148 2.39 -2.02 6.21
N ILE A 149 1.41 -2.84 5.89
CA ILE A 149 0.01 -2.61 6.28
C ILE A 149 -0.55 -3.91 6.83
N ASP A 150 -1.36 -3.79 7.87
CA ASP A 150 -2.17 -4.89 8.34
C ASP A 150 -3.62 -4.47 8.57
N VAL A 151 -4.52 -5.45 8.59
CA VAL A 151 -5.92 -5.26 8.94
C VAL A 151 -6.38 -6.50 9.67
N MET A 152 -7.12 -6.30 10.76
CA MET A 152 -7.76 -7.36 11.51
C MET A 152 -9.24 -7.02 11.68
N LYS A 153 -10.11 -8.02 11.51
CA LYS A 153 -11.54 -7.88 11.82
C LYS A 153 -11.70 -8.18 13.29
N LEU A 154 -12.40 -7.29 14.00
CA LEU A 154 -12.79 -7.54 15.39
C LEU A 154 -13.83 -8.67 15.41
N GLU A 155 -13.40 -9.86 15.79
CA GLU A 155 -14.25 -11.05 15.91
C GLU A 155 -13.93 -11.77 17.21
N THR A 156 -14.91 -12.48 17.76
CA THR A 156 -14.67 -13.37 18.89
C THR A 156 -13.78 -14.53 18.42
N PRO A 157 -12.71 -14.86 19.15
CA PRO A 157 -11.79 -15.94 18.78
C PRO A 157 -12.51 -17.28 18.62
N VAL A 158 -12.33 -17.92 17.47
CA VAL A 158 -12.94 -19.23 17.19
C VAL A 158 -12.22 -20.31 18.01
N GLY A 159 -12.99 -21.12 18.75
CA GLY A 159 -12.46 -22.24 19.54
C GLY A 159 -12.00 -21.89 20.96
N ALA A 160 -12.10 -20.62 21.37
CA ALA A 160 -11.95 -20.22 22.77
C ALA A 160 -13.32 -20.19 23.46
N GLN A 161 -13.40 -20.64 24.72
CA GLN A 161 -14.63 -20.54 25.51
C GLN A 161 -14.84 -19.11 26.01
N THR A 162 -13.74 -18.43 26.38
CA THR A 162 -13.73 -17.04 26.82
C THR A 162 -12.63 -16.23 26.13
N VAL A 163 -12.73 -14.90 26.18
CA VAL A 163 -11.65 -14.01 25.73
C VAL A 163 -10.37 -14.21 26.52
N GLN A 164 -10.48 -14.54 27.81
CA GLN A 164 -9.32 -14.78 28.67
C GLN A 164 -8.57 -16.07 28.29
N ASP A 165 -9.29 -17.12 27.87
CA ASP A 165 -8.65 -18.33 27.34
C ASP A 165 -7.86 -18.03 26.07
N PHE A 166 -8.43 -17.21 25.18
CA PHE A 166 -7.72 -16.75 23.99
C PHE A 166 -6.49 -15.91 24.34
N PHE A 167 -6.57 -14.98 25.29
CA PHE A 167 -5.40 -14.22 25.74
C PHE A 167 -4.33 -15.11 26.35
N HIS A 168 -4.70 -16.18 27.05
CA HIS A 168 -3.75 -17.14 27.59
C HIS A 168 -2.94 -17.83 26.49
N THR A 169 -3.58 -18.24 25.38
CA THR A 169 -2.86 -18.87 24.26
C THR A 169 -1.95 -17.89 23.52
N MET A 170 -2.32 -16.61 23.49
CA MET A 170 -1.56 -15.54 22.84
C MET A 170 -0.52 -14.85 23.73
N ARG A 171 -0.36 -15.28 24.99
CA ARG A 171 0.46 -14.58 26.00
C ARG A 171 1.89 -14.23 25.57
N ARG A 172 2.50 -15.06 24.70
CA ARG A 172 3.88 -14.89 24.22
C ARG A 172 4.05 -13.82 23.14
N GLN A 173 2.95 -13.30 22.60
CA GLN A 173 2.95 -12.37 21.47
C GLN A 173 3.06 -10.90 21.91
N PHE A 174 2.86 -10.64 23.20
CA PHE A 174 2.88 -9.32 23.79
C PHE A 174 3.74 -9.30 25.05
N THR A 175 4.38 -8.17 25.29
CA THR A 175 5.14 -7.85 26.51
C THR A 175 4.20 -7.67 27.71
N ALA A 176 4.77 -7.59 28.91
CA ALA A 176 3.99 -7.36 30.13
C ALA A 176 3.25 -6.01 30.09
N GLU A 177 3.90 -4.98 29.55
CA GLU A 177 3.38 -3.62 29.40
C GLU A 177 2.23 -3.57 28.39
N GLU A 178 2.38 -4.26 27.25
CA GLU A 178 1.32 -4.38 26.26
C GLU A 178 0.11 -5.14 26.81
N TRP A 179 0.32 -6.22 27.56
CA TRP A 179 -0.76 -6.92 28.25
C TRP A 179 -1.44 -6.07 29.33
N ALA A 180 -0.68 -5.25 30.04
CA ALA A 180 -1.25 -4.31 31.01
C ALA A 180 -2.16 -3.30 30.30
N CYS A 181 -1.74 -2.78 29.14
CA CYS A 181 -2.57 -1.92 28.29
C CYS A 181 -3.84 -2.63 27.80
N ILE A 182 -3.73 -3.85 27.28
CA ILE A 182 -4.89 -4.65 26.82
C ILE A 182 -5.92 -4.82 27.95
N ARG A 183 -5.46 -5.12 29.17
CA ARG A 183 -6.32 -5.38 30.33
C ARG A 183 -6.95 -4.13 30.97
N GLN A 184 -6.62 -2.92 30.50
CA GLN A 184 -7.29 -1.69 30.94
C GLN A 184 -8.73 -1.58 30.39
N GLY A 185 -9.08 -2.35 29.35
CA GLY A 185 -10.44 -2.38 28.81
C GLY A 185 -11.46 -2.81 29.87
N THR A 186 -12.59 -2.10 29.93
CA THR A 186 -13.63 -2.29 30.94
C THR A 186 -14.45 -3.55 30.74
N ASP A 187 -14.48 -4.07 29.50
CA ASP A 187 -15.10 -5.34 29.14
C ASP A 187 -14.26 -6.13 28.12
N ASP A 188 -14.66 -7.38 27.87
CA ASP A 188 -13.99 -8.29 26.93
C ASP A 188 -13.88 -7.72 25.51
N ARG A 189 -14.85 -6.89 25.08
CA ARG A 189 -14.86 -6.29 23.74
C ARG A 189 -13.81 -5.18 23.63
N GLU A 190 -13.69 -4.33 24.63
CA GLU A 190 -12.66 -3.29 24.70
C GLU A 190 -11.26 -3.89 24.79
N GLN A 191 -11.09 -4.96 25.58
CA GLN A 191 -9.83 -5.69 25.67
C GLN A 191 -9.47 -6.33 24.31
N LEU A 192 -10.41 -7.02 23.65
CA LEU A 192 -10.21 -7.59 22.31
C LEU A 192 -9.86 -6.51 21.28
N ASN A 193 -10.54 -5.36 21.33
CA ASN A 193 -10.25 -4.25 20.43
C ASN A 193 -8.81 -3.75 20.59
N THR A 194 -8.35 -3.60 21.84
CA THR A 194 -6.97 -3.19 22.14
C THR A 194 -5.96 -4.27 21.71
N PHE A 195 -6.26 -5.54 21.97
CA PHE A 195 -5.48 -6.69 21.52
C PHE A 195 -5.29 -6.67 20.00
N TYR A 196 -6.36 -6.61 19.21
CA TYR A 196 -6.28 -6.62 17.75
C TYR A 196 -5.61 -5.37 17.19
N ARG A 197 -5.75 -4.22 17.86
CA ARG A 197 -5.03 -3.00 17.49
C ARG A 197 -3.53 -3.16 17.65
N LEU A 198 -3.07 -3.67 18.79
CA LEU A 198 -1.64 -3.90 19.02
C LEU A 198 -1.09 -5.00 18.10
N TRP A 199 -1.87 -6.06 17.87
CA TRP A 199 -1.54 -7.11 16.90
C TRP A 199 -1.30 -6.52 15.51
N CYS A 200 -2.26 -5.74 15.00
CA CYS A 200 -2.20 -5.09 13.70
C CYS A 200 -0.98 -4.16 13.59
N LEU A 201 -0.64 -3.43 14.66
CA LEU A 201 0.57 -2.60 14.69
C LEU A 201 1.84 -3.45 14.56
N LYS A 202 2.00 -4.52 15.35
CA LYS A 202 3.14 -5.43 15.26
C LYS A 202 3.26 -6.06 13.88
N GLU A 203 2.18 -6.60 13.34
CA GLU A 203 2.15 -7.23 12.02
C GLU A 203 2.48 -6.24 10.90
N SER A 204 1.98 -5.01 10.97
CA SER A 204 2.33 -3.96 10.01
C SER A 204 3.83 -3.64 10.03
N TYR A 205 4.45 -3.65 11.21
CA TYR A 205 5.88 -3.45 11.36
C TYR A 205 6.68 -4.63 10.78
N VAL A 206 6.30 -5.87 11.09
CA VAL A 206 6.91 -7.08 10.50
C VAL A 206 6.84 -7.06 8.97
N LYS A 207 5.68 -6.72 8.42
CA LYS A 207 5.46 -6.62 6.97
C LYS A 207 6.29 -5.52 6.32
N THR A 208 6.58 -4.44 7.06
CA THR A 208 7.51 -3.39 6.64
C THR A 208 8.90 -3.99 6.47
N LEU A 209 9.43 -4.64 7.51
CA LEU A 209 10.76 -5.25 7.53
C LEU A 209 10.93 -6.42 6.55
N GLY A 210 9.83 -7.12 6.19
CA GLY A 210 9.87 -8.24 5.26
C GLY A 210 10.47 -9.54 5.83
N VAL A 211 10.63 -9.61 7.16
CA VAL A 211 11.26 -10.76 7.86
C VAL A 211 10.31 -11.95 8.09
N GLY A 212 9.01 -11.78 7.81
CA GLY A 212 7.96 -12.78 8.07
C GLY A 212 7.61 -12.91 9.56
N ASP A 213 6.75 -13.86 9.91
CA ASP A 213 6.03 -13.99 11.22
C ASP A 213 6.90 -14.27 12.47
N ARG A 214 8.06 -13.62 12.63
CA ARG A 214 8.86 -13.69 13.86
C ARG A 214 8.86 -12.34 14.57
N LEU A 215 7.91 -12.17 15.49
CA LEU A 215 8.02 -11.31 16.67
C LEU A 215 7.58 -12.08 17.91
#